data_AF-A0A222P9A3-F1
#
_entry.id   AF-A0A222P9A3-F1
#
_cell.length_a   1.000
_cell.length_b   1.000
_cell.length_c   1.000
_cell.angle_alpha   90.00
_cell.angle_beta   90.00
_cell.angle_gamma   90.00
#
_symmetry.space_group_name_H-M   'P 1'
#
loop_
_entity.id
_entity.type
_entity.pdbx_description
1 polymer ?
#
loop_
_entity_poly.entity_id
_entity_poly.type
_entity_poly.pdbx_seq_one_letter_code
_entity_poly.pdbx_strand_id
1 'polypeptide(L)'
;MAIFVILFLVLFLILIFQIIRLIYFAIKKKELSKEVKKTCIVFLCNIFAFILVGITVPESTKNAIKKEEELKKKAKEAKETKKKVDKEKKQVKLASQDDLKYEVLKNSRDTSNLTKKENTIDILVKDNISEENLKKVMRKAGKEQIKDADILFIRAYGDKKFFNLGGETHGMITYYPDGTVKNETYTAKKEIPSDKEKDIYIDYSKTLHETLKSKGNYTKQEEENIEEKINKKIAKKYGISPEEVEKIFDKVVIYQGM
;
A
#
# COMPACT_ATOMS: atom_id res chain seq x y z
N MET A 1 -39.18 -3.87 5.40
CA MET A 1 -40.39 -3.05 5.64
C MET A 1 -40.50 -1.88 4.67
N ALA A 2 -39.53 -0.98 4.54
CA ALA A 2 -39.63 0.20 3.64
C ALA A 2 -39.91 -0.14 2.15
N ILE A 3 -39.23 -1.16 1.58
CA ILE A 3 -39.46 -1.59 0.19
C ILE A 3 -40.89 -2.13 0.00
N PHE A 4 -41.40 -2.89 0.96
CA PHE A 4 -42.77 -3.40 0.95
C PHE A 4 -43.80 -2.26 1.06
N VAL A 5 -43.52 -1.23 1.87
CA VAL A 5 -44.37 -0.04 1.98
C VAL A 5 -44.40 0.74 0.67
N ILE A 6 -43.25 0.94 0.01
CA ILE A 6 -43.17 1.64 -1.28
C ILE A 6 -43.90 0.84 -2.37
N LEU A 7 -43.66 -0.47 -2.43
CA LEU A 7 -44.32 -1.35 -3.39
C LEU A 7 -45.85 -1.35 -3.19
N PHE A 8 -46.31 -1.38 -1.93
CA PHE A 8 -47.72 -1.27 -1.60
C PHE A 8 -48.32 0.07 -2.04
N LEU A 9 -47.61 1.18 -1.84
CA LEU A 9 -48.05 2.52 -2.26
C LEU A 9 -48.16 2.64 -3.78
N VAL A 10 -47.20 2.07 -4.52
CA VAL A 10 -47.21 2.05 -5.98
C VAL A 10 -48.38 1.20 -6.50
N LEU A 11 -48.59 0.01 -5.95
CA LEU A 11 -49.72 -0.85 -6.31
C LEU A 11 -51.07 -0.19 -5.99
N PHE A 12 -51.17 0.50 -4.87
CA PHE A 12 -52.36 1.24 -4.47
C PHE A 12 -52.69 2.39 -5.42
N LEU A 13 -51.69 3.15 -5.87
CA LEU A 13 -51.88 4.22 -6.87
C LEU A 13 -52.32 3.67 -8.23
N ILE A 14 -51.78 2.52 -8.65
CA ILE A 14 -52.20 1.85 -9.89
C ILE A 14 -53.68 1.43 -9.79
N LEU A 15 -54.11 0.88 -8.66
CA LEU A 15 -55.51 0.51 -8.41
C LEU A 15 -56.43 1.73 -8.49
N ILE A 16 -56.06 2.85 -7.85
CA ILE A 16 -56.84 4.10 -7.93
C ILE A 16 -56.97 4.56 -9.38
N PHE A 17 -55.88 4.54 -10.15
CA PHE A 17 -55.91 4.95 -11.56
C PHE A 17 -56.83 4.07 -12.41
N GLN A 18 -56.82 2.75 -12.17
CA GLN A 18 -57.72 1.81 -12.86
C GLN A 18 -59.19 2.10 -12.55
N ILE A 19 -59.52 2.36 -11.28
CA ILE A 19 -60.88 2.72 -10.85
C ILE A 19 -61.32 4.03 -11.52
N ILE A 20 -60.48 5.06 -11.52
CA ILE A 20 -60.78 6.36 -12.18
C ILE A 20 -61.03 6.15 -13.68
N ARG A 21 -60.21 5.33 -14.35
CA ARG A 21 -60.36 5.04 -15.78
C ARG A 21 -61.67 4.32 -16.09
N LEU A 22 -62.08 3.37 -15.24
CA LEU A 22 -63.36 2.66 -15.37
C LEU A 22 -64.56 3.61 -15.20
N ILE A 23 -64.53 4.48 -14.18
CA ILE A 23 -65.58 5.47 -13.94
C ILE A 23 -65.66 6.45 -15.11
N TYR A 24 -64.51 6.93 -15.60
CA TYR A 24 -64.46 7.83 -16.76
C TYR A 24 -65.04 7.17 -18.03
N PHE A 25 -64.72 5.90 -18.27
CA PHE A 25 -65.26 5.15 -19.39
C PHE A 25 -66.78 4.96 -19.28
N ALA A 26 -67.28 4.66 -18.08
CA ALA A 26 -68.71 4.58 -17.81
C ALA A 26 -69.43 5.91 -18.09
N ILE A 27 -68.88 7.04 -17.65
CA ILE A 27 -69.43 8.38 -17.95
C ILE A 27 -69.48 8.65 -19.46
N LYS A 28 -68.44 8.25 -20.20
CA LYS A 28 -68.32 8.45 -21.65
C LYS A 28 -69.34 7.61 -22.44
N LYS A 29 -69.73 6.44 -21.94
CA LYS A 29 -70.75 5.60 -22.59
C LYS A 29 -72.13 6.29 -22.51
N LYS A 30 -72.86 6.34 -23.63
CA LYS A 30 -74.16 7.05 -23.74
C LYS A 30 -75.30 6.41 -22.96
N GLU A 31 -75.09 5.21 -22.40
CA GLU A 31 -76.12 4.37 -21.75
C GLU A 31 -76.42 4.71 -20.28
N LEU A 32 -75.58 5.50 -19.60
CA LEU A 32 -75.81 5.87 -18.20
C LEU A 32 -76.77 7.06 -18.07
N SER A 33 -77.73 6.98 -17.13
CA SER A 33 -78.68 8.05 -16.85
C SER A 33 -77.95 9.32 -16.39
N LYS A 34 -78.56 10.49 -16.65
CA LYS A 34 -77.97 11.79 -16.29
C LYS A 34 -77.67 11.93 -14.79
N GLU A 35 -78.47 11.30 -13.93
CA GLU A 35 -78.28 11.33 -12.48
C GLU A 35 -77.05 10.54 -12.04
N VAL A 36 -76.85 9.32 -12.55
CA VAL A 36 -75.69 8.49 -12.19
C VAL A 36 -74.39 9.15 -12.68
N LYS A 37 -74.41 9.79 -13.85
CA LYS A 37 -73.25 10.56 -14.34
C LYS A 37 -72.86 11.71 -13.42
N LYS A 38 -73.84 12.44 -12.87
CA LYS A 38 -73.57 13.51 -11.88
C LYS A 38 -72.95 12.94 -10.60
N THR A 39 -73.47 11.84 -10.07
CA THR A 39 -72.92 11.19 -8.87
C THR A 39 -71.48 10.72 -9.08
N CYS A 40 -71.16 10.12 -10.22
CA CYS A 40 -69.79 9.71 -10.54
C CYS A 40 -68.82 10.90 -10.65
N ILE A 41 -69.26 12.03 -11.19
CA ILE A 41 -68.45 13.26 -11.27
C ILE A 41 -68.18 13.83 -9.88
N VAL A 42 -69.20 13.93 -9.02
CA VAL A 42 -69.05 14.40 -7.64
C VAL A 42 -68.11 13.49 -6.85
N PHE A 43 -68.21 12.17 -7.04
CA PHE A 43 -67.32 11.21 -6.41
C PHE A 43 -65.85 11.40 -6.84
N LEU A 44 -65.59 11.61 -8.13
CA LEU A 44 -64.25 11.91 -8.64
C LEU A 44 -63.70 13.23 -8.08
N CYS A 45 -64.52 14.28 -7.99
CA CYS A 45 -64.14 15.56 -7.39
C CYS A 45 -63.78 15.42 -5.90
N ASN A 46 -64.53 14.64 -5.14
CA ASN A 46 -64.21 14.38 -3.72
C ASN A 46 -62.91 13.60 -3.54
N ILE A 47 -62.64 12.59 -4.38
CA ILE A 47 -61.35 11.88 -4.37
C ILE A 47 -60.21 12.85 -4.67
N PHE A 48 -60.38 13.74 -5.66
CA PHE A 48 -59.37 14.74 -6.01
C PHE A 48 -59.13 15.74 -4.87
N ALA A 49 -60.18 16.15 -4.17
CA ALA A 49 -60.09 17.01 -2.98
C ALA A 49 -59.35 16.30 -1.82
N PHE A 50 -59.63 15.02 -1.58
CA PHE A 50 -58.91 14.22 -0.58
C PHE A 50 -57.42 14.07 -0.88
N ILE A 51 -57.05 13.89 -2.16
CA ILE A 51 -55.65 13.85 -2.59
C ILE A 51 -54.98 15.22 -2.39
N LEU A 52 -55.65 16.31 -2.75
CA LEU A 52 -55.15 17.68 -2.55
C LEU A 52 -54.93 18.01 -1.07
N VAL A 53 -55.86 17.64 -0.19
CA VAL A 53 -55.74 17.81 1.27
C VAL A 53 -54.68 16.87 1.86
N GLY A 54 -54.49 15.67 1.29
CA GLY A 54 -53.44 14.73 1.69
C GLY A 54 -52.01 15.15 1.32
N ILE A 55 -51.85 16.06 0.35
CA ILE A 55 -50.54 16.58 -0.10
C ILE A 55 -50.09 17.81 0.72
N THR A 56 -51.00 18.45 1.47
CA THR A 56 -50.63 19.55 2.38
C THR A 56 -49.99 19.00 3.66
N VAL A 57 -48.73 18.61 3.56
CA VAL A 57 -47.87 18.31 4.72
C VAL A 57 -47.68 19.60 5.51
N PRO A 58 -47.99 19.63 6.82
CA PRO A 58 -47.78 20.80 7.66
C PRO A 58 -46.31 21.25 7.60
N GLU A 59 -46.08 22.56 7.59
CA GLU A 59 -44.74 23.17 7.50
C GLU A 59 -43.79 22.68 8.60
N SER A 60 -44.35 22.33 9.77
CA SER A 60 -43.64 21.71 10.89
C SER A 60 -43.07 20.33 10.56
N THR A 61 -43.74 19.53 9.72
CA THR A 61 -43.28 18.20 9.31
C THR A 61 -42.20 18.29 8.23
N LYS A 62 -42.26 19.28 7.32
CA LYS A 62 -41.19 19.54 6.33
C LYS A 62 -39.86 19.94 7.00
N ASN A 63 -39.94 20.73 8.07
CA ASN A 63 -38.76 21.15 8.83
C ASN A 63 -38.14 20.00 9.63
N ALA A 64 -38.95 19.09 10.18
CA ALA A 64 -38.45 17.88 10.85
C ALA A 64 -37.76 16.92 9.87
N ILE A 65 -38.34 16.71 8.68
CA ILE A 65 -37.77 15.83 7.64
C ILE A 65 -36.42 16.37 7.13
N LYS A 66 -36.31 17.68 6.88
CA LYS A 66 -35.01 18.30 6.49
C LYS A 66 -33.93 18.09 7.55
N LYS A 67 -34.27 18.22 8.84
CA LYS A 67 -33.33 18.05 9.95
C LYS A 67 -32.90 16.58 10.10
N GLU A 68 -33.80 15.63 9.86
CA GLU A 68 -33.51 14.20 9.90
C GLU A 68 -32.68 13.73 8.69
N GLU A 69 -32.93 14.29 7.49
CA GLU A 69 -32.10 14.03 6.29
C GLU A 69 -30.68 14.57 6.43
N GLU A 70 -30.48 15.77 6.99
CA GLU A 70 -29.15 16.32 7.25
C GLU A 70 -28.36 15.46 8.28
N LEU A 71 -29.02 14.98 9.34
CA LEU A 71 -28.42 14.08 10.32
C LEU A 71 -28.07 12.72 9.70
N LYS A 72 -28.92 12.16 8.84
CA LYS A 72 -28.65 10.91 8.12
C LYS A 72 -27.53 11.06 7.09
N LYS A 73 -27.44 12.21 6.40
CA LYS A 73 -26.36 12.51 5.45
C LYS A 73 -25.01 12.63 6.16
N LYS A 74 -24.95 13.39 7.27
CA LYS A 74 -23.75 13.49 8.13
C LYS A 74 -23.35 12.13 8.73
N ALA A 75 -24.31 11.30 9.14
CA ALA A 75 -24.02 9.96 9.66
C ALA A 75 -23.53 8.99 8.56
N LYS A 76 -24.02 9.10 7.33
CA LYS A 76 -23.59 8.28 6.19
C LYS A 76 -22.20 8.69 5.71
N GLU A 77 -21.92 9.99 5.64
CA GLU A 77 -20.58 10.53 5.37
C GLU A 77 -19.59 10.07 6.45
N ALA A 78 -19.91 10.23 7.75
CA ALA A 78 -19.04 9.76 8.84
C ALA A 78 -18.77 8.24 8.81
N LYS A 79 -19.76 7.43 8.38
CA LYS A 79 -19.62 5.96 8.27
C LYS A 79 -18.80 5.56 7.04
N GLU A 80 -18.86 6.29 5.93
CA GLU A 80 -18.00 6.10 4.76
C GLU A 80 -16.57 6.57 5.02
N THR A 81 -16.36 7.70 5.70
CA THR A 81 -15.03 8.17 6.09
C THR A 81 -14.37 7.18 7.04
N LYS A 82 -15.10 6.64 8.02
CA LYS A 82 -14.58 5.61 8.94
C LYS A 82 -14.25 4.29 8.22
N LYS A 83 -15.06 3.87 7.24
CA LYS A 83 -14.82 2.65 6.44
C LYS A 83 -13.66 2.79 5.45
N LYS A 84 -13.41 3.99 4.89
CA LYS A 84 -12.20 4.29 4.09
C LYS A 84 -10.94 4.32 4.96
N VAL A 85 -10.99 5.00 6.11
CA VAL A 85 -9.86 5.07 7.06
C VAL A 85 -9.50 3.70 7.65
N ASP A 86 -10.48 2.86 7.96
CA ASP A 86 -10.22 1.50 8.46
C ASP A 86 -9.69 0.55 7.37
N LYS A 87 -10.10 0.74 6.11
CA LYS A 87 -9.57 -0.03 4.97
C LYS A 87 -8.14 0.38 4.62
N GLU A 88 -7.83 1.68 4.66
CA GLU A 88 -6.47 2.21 4.52
C GLU A 88 -5.57 1.79 5.69
N LYS A 89 -6.02 1.92 6.94
CA LYS A 89 -5.27 1.45 8.11
C LYS A 89 -4.97 -0.05 8.04
N LYS A 90 -5.90 -0.87 7.54
CA LYS A 90 -5.69 -2.32 7.37
C LYS A 90 -4.72 -2.64 6.22
N GLN A 91 -4.78 -1.92 5.10
CA GLN A 91 -3.79 -2.04 4.01
C GLN A 91 -2.39 -1.58 4.42
N VAL A 92 -2.28 -0.46 5.13
CA VAL A 92 -1.00 0.04 5.69
C VAL A 92 -0.43 -0.94 6.72
N LYS A 93 -1.27 -1.54 7.57
CA LYS A 93 -0.82 -2.57 8.52
C LYS A 93 -0.28 -3.82 7.82
N LEU A 94 -0.97 -4.30 6.78
CA LEU A 94 -0.55 -5.48 6.01
C LEU A 94 0.75 -5.21 5.22
N ALA A 95 0.86 -4.05 4.57
CA ALA A 95 2.10 -3.63 3.90
C ALA A 95 3.27 -3.49 4.91
N SER A 96 3.01 -2.92 6.09
CA SER A 96 4.01 -2.80 7.16
C SER A 96 4.44 -4.14 7.76
N GLN A 97 3.59 -5.17 7.73
CA GLN A 97 3.98 -6.50 8.22
C GLN A 97 4.82 -7.27 7.21
N ASP A 98 4.58 -7.07 5.91
CA ASP A 98 5.37 -7.69 4.84
C ASP A 98 6.79 -7.11 4.80
N ASP A 99 6.94 -5.80 5.01
CA ASP A 99 8.24 -5.12 5.09
C ASP A 99 9.08 -5.50 6.33
N LEU A 100 8.49 -6.20 7.32
CA LEU A 100 9.17 -6.70 8.53
C LEU A 100 9.49 -8.21 8.45
N LYS A 101 9.33 -8.82 7.28
CA LYS A 101 9.85 -10.15 7.00
C LYS A 101 11.33 -10.08 6.61
N TYR A 102 12.07 -11.11 6.98
CA TYR A 102 13.45 -11.29 6.57
C TYR A 102 13.74 -12.78 6.39
N GLU A 103 14.74 -13.09 5.57
CA GLU A 103 15.30 -14.43 5.40
C GLU A 103 16.73 -14.44 5.98
N VAL A 104 17.11 -15.49 6.69
CA VAL A 104 18.51 -15.68 7.14
C VAL A 104 19.31 -16.30 5.98
N LEU A 105 20.26 -15.55 5.43
CA LEU A 105 21.16 -16.03 4.37
C LEU A 105 22.33 -16.83 4.94
N LYS A 106 22.88 -16.37 6.07
CA LYS A 106 24.00 -17.01 6.76
C LYS A 106 23.93 -16.71 8.25
N ASN A 107 24.37 -17.69 9.04
CA ASN A 107 24.63 -17.54 10.46
C ASN A 107 25.98 -18.20 10.75
N SER A 108 26.92 -17.45 11.30
CA SER A 108 28.26 -17.93 11.63
C SER A 108 28.66 -17.47 13.02
N ARG A 109 29.27 -18.36 13.79
CA ARG A 109 29.91 -18.05 15.06
C ARG A 109 31.39 -17.81 14.82
N ASP A 110 31.91 -16.71 15.34
CA ASP A 110 33.35 -16.50 15.43
C ASP A 110 33.88 -17.30 16.62
N THR A 111 34.79 -18.22 16.33
CA THR A 111 35.44 -19.08 17.34
C THR A 111 36.85 -18.61 17.69
N SER A 112 37.33 -17.51 17.09
CA SER A 112 38.65 -16.95 17.37
C SER A 112 38.68 -16.21 18.71
N ASN A 113 37.55 -15.63 19.13
CA ASN A 113 37.41 -14.98 20.43
C ASN A 113 37.01 -16.00 21.51
N LEU A 114 37.95 -16.36 22.38
CA LEU A 114 37.71 -17.31 23.48
C LEU A 114 36.93 -16.72 24.66
N THR A 115 36.77 -15.39 24.72
CA THR A 115 36.17 -14.69 25.86
C THR A 115 34.74 -14.22 25.63
N LYS A 116 34.33 -14.09 24.37
CA LYS A 116 32.99 -13.64 23.99
C LYS A 116 32.45 -14.50 22.87
N LYS A 117 31.18 -14.89 22.98
CA LYS A 117 30.44 -15.58 21.93
C LYS A 117 29.95 -14.55 20.92
N GLU A 118 30.74 -14.32 19.89
CA GLU A 118 30.42 -13.39 18.82
C GLU A 118 29.81 -14.13 17.64
N ASN A 119 28.60 -13.75 17.25
CA ASN A 119 27.92 -14.32 16.09
C ASN A 119 27.72 -13.23 15.02
N THR A 120 27.69 -13.63 13.77
CA THR A 120 27.31 -12.79 12.63
C THR A 120 26.16 -13.45 11.88
N ILE A 121 25.09 -12.68 11.62
CA ILE A 121 24.01 -13.08 10.73
C ILE A 121 23.94 -12.15 9.52
N ASP A 122 23.72 -12.76 8.37
CA ASP A 122 23.39 -12.08 7.13
C ASP A 122 21.92 -12.32 6.85
N ILE A 123 21.15 -11.24 6.69
CA ILE A 123 19.71 -11.31 6.43
C ILE A 123 19.39 -10.68 5.09
N LEU A 124 18.42 -11.25 4.38
CA LEU A 124 17.79 -10.65 3.22
C LEU A 124 16.50 -9.96 3.66
N VAL A 125 16.35 -8.71 3.26
CA VAL A 125 15.15 -7.91 3.43
C VAL A 125 14.64 -7.47 2.07
N LYS A 126 13.48 -6.85 2.03
CA LYS A 126 12.94 -6.27 0.80
C LYS A 126 13.89 -5.19 0.27
N ASP A 127 14.12 -5.18 -1.04
CA ASP A 127 15.06 -4.24 -1.67
C ASP A 127 14.63 -2.77 -1.47
N ASN A 128 13.35 -2.48 -1.69
CA ASN A 128 12.79 -1.14 -1.50
C ASN A 128 12.32 -0.84 -0.06
N ILE A 129 12.94 -1.46 0.95
CA ILE A 129 12.59 -1.23 2.35
C ILE A 129 12.92 0.21 2.78
N SER A 130 12.01 0.85 3.52
CA SER A 130 12.29 2.16 4.11
C SER A 130 13.31 2.05 5.25
N GLU A 131 14.05 3.13 5.53
CA GLU A 131 15.01 3.15 6.63
C GLU A 131 14.35 2.82 7.99
N GLU A 132 13.12 3.30 8.21
CA GLU A 132 12.37 3.00 9.44
C GLU A 132 12.01 1.51 9.55
N ASN A 133 11.55 0.89 8.46
CA ASN A 133 11.24 -0.53 8.47
C ASN A 133 12.52 -1.38 8.54
N LEU A 134 13.61 -0.93 7.94
CA LEU A 134 14.93 -1.55 8.05
C LEU A 134 15.41 -1.59 9.50
N LYS A 135 15.35 -0.45 10.21
CA LYS A 135 15.64 -0.37 11.66
C LYS A 135 14.83 -1.39 12.46
N LYS A 136 13.53 -1.46 12.20
CA LYS A 136 12.61 -2.37 12.90
C LYS A 136 12.92 -3.84 12.60
N VAL A 137 13.11 -4.21 11.34
CA VAL A 137 13.37 -5.62 10.95
C VAL A 137 14.73 -6.09 11.44
N MET A 138 15.78 -5.25 11.42
CA MET A 138 17.09 -5.61 11.96
C MET A 138 17.06 -5.81 13.48
N ARG A 139 16.33 -4.95 14.22
CA ARG A 139 16.12 -5.14 15.67
C ARG A 139 15.32 -6.41 15.99
N LYS A 140 14.29 -6.69 15.19
CA LYS A 140 13.52 -7.94 15.27
C LYS A 140 14.42 -9.15 15.05
N ALA A 141 15.23 -9.15 13.98
CA ALA A 141 16.19 -10.21 13.69
C ALA A 141 17.19 -10.37 14.84
N GLY A 142 17.69 -9.28 15.42
CA GLY A 142 18.56 -9.34 16.60
C GLY A 142 17.92 -10.05 17.78
N LYS A 143 16.71 -9.66 18.15
CA LYS A 143 15.95 -10.31 19.22
C LYS A 143 15.70 -11.80 18.97
N GLU A 144 15.38 -12.17 17.73
CA GLU A 144 15.06 -13.55 17.35
C GLU A 144 16.31 -14.44 17.20
N GLN A 145 17.49 -13.87 16.92
CA GLN A 145 18.69 -14.62 16.54
C GLN A 145 19.86 -14.55 17.53
N ILE A 146 19.85 -13.63 18.52
CA ILE A 146 20.93 -13.46 19.52
C ILE A 146 21.22 -14.75 20.29
N LYS A 147 20.19 -15.54 20.62
CA LYS A 147 20.31 -16.83 21.34
C LYS A 147 21.24 -16.73 22.56
N ASP A 148 22.31 -17.53 22.60
CA ASP A 148 23.31 -17.55 23.67
C ASP A 148 24.56 -16.71 23.35
N ALA A 149 24.55 -15.91 22.28
CA ALA A 149 25.66 -15.05 21.91
C ALA A 149 25.71 -13.80 22.79
N ASP A 150 26.92 -13.36 23.13
CA ASP A 150 27.15 -12.12 23.89
C ASP A 150 27.03 -10.90 22.99
N ILE A 151 27.31 -11.09 21.69
CA ILE A 151 27.29 -10.06 20.66
C ILE A 151 26.78 -10.69 19.35
N LEU A 152 25.83 -10.03 18.69
CA LEU A 152 25.38 -10.40 17.35
C LEU A 152 25.60 -9.25 16.37
N PHE A 153 26.46 -9.47 15.39
CA PHE A 153 26.59 -8.62 14.21
C PHE A 153 25.51 -8.98 13.19
N ILE A 154 24.80 -7.99 12.68
CA ILE A 154 23.70 -8.18 11.74
C ILE A 154 23.98 -7.34 10.51
N ARG A 155 24.03 -7.99 9.35
CA ARG A 155 24.16 -7.33 8.04
C ARG A 155 22.91 -7.60 7.22
N ALA A 156 22.27 -6.54 6.72
CA ALA A 156 21.07 -6.64 5.92
C ALA A 156 21.37 -6.38 4.45
N TYR A 157 20.83 -7.21 3.56
CA TYR A 157 20.97 -7.11 2.11
C TYR A 157 19.58 -6.95 1.48
N GLY A 158 19.46 -6.09 0.46
CA GLY A 158 18.24 -5.99 -0.37
C GLY A 158 18.17 -7.02 -1.48
N ASP A 159 19.32 -7.58 -1.87
CA ASP A 159 19.45 -8.53 -2.97
C ASP A 159 20.49 -9.60 -2.62
N LYS A 160 20.17 -10.88 -2.92
CA LYS A 160 21.09 -12.01 -2.69
C LYS A 160 22.37 -11.89 -3.50
N LYS A 161 22.33 -11.22 -4.65
CA LYS A 161 23.51 -11.05 -5.52
C LYS A 161 24.59 -10.21 -4.84
N PHE A 162 24.22 -9.21 -4.04
CA PHE A 162 25.15 -8.39 -3.28
C PHE A 162 25.77 -9.16 -2.09
N PHE A 163 24.98 -9.99 -1.41
CA PHE A 163 25.51 -10.92 -0.41
C PHE A 163 26.60 -11.83 -1.00
N ASN A 164 26.37 -12.39 -2.18
CA ASN A 164 27.35 -13.26 -2.86
C ASN A 164 28.63 -12.53 -3.29
N LEU A 165 28.58 -11.20 -3.47
CA LEU A 165 29.76 -10.37 -3.70
C LEU A 165 30.52 -10.03 -2.41
N GLY A 166 29.90 -10.21 -1.24
CA GLY A 166 30.46 -9.85 0.05
C GLY A 166 30.39 -8.35 0.38
N GLY A 167 29.52 -7.58 -0.30
CA GLY A 167 29.44 -6.12 -0.15
C GLY A 167 28.03 -5.54 -0.34
N GLU A 168 27.91 -4.22 -0.23
CA GLU A 168 26.68 -3.43 -0.47
C GLU A 168 25.46 -3.81 0.39
N THR A 169 25.64 -3.70 1.70
CA THR A 169 24.56 -3.88 2.68
C THR A 169 23.59 -2.69 2.67
N HIS A 170 22.31 -2.94 2.94
CA HIS A 170 21.34 -1.91 3.31
C HIS A 170 21.53 -1.42 4.75
N GLY A 171 22.18 -2.20 5.60
CA GLY A 171 22.51 -1.76 6.94
C GLY A 171 23.32 -2.76 7.71
N MET A 172 23.97 -2.27 8.75
CA MET A 172 24.77 -3.05 9.69
C MET A 172 24.47 -2.57 11.11
N ILE A 173 24.24 -3.51 12.03
CA ILE A 173 24.12 -3.19 13.46
C ILE A 173 24.84 -4.22 14.31
N THR A 174 25.25 -3.81 15.50
CA THR A 174 25.64 -4.71 16.60
C THR A 174 24.49 -4.78 17.61
N TYR A 175 24.00 -5.98 17.88
CA TYR A 175 22.91 -6.24 18.82
C TYR A 175 23.42 -7.00 20.05
N TYR A 176 22.93 -6.62 21.23
CA TYR A 176 23.30 -7.22 22.51
C TYR A 176 22.10 -7.91 23.19
N PRO A 177 22.32 -8.88 24.10
CA PRO A 177 21.25 -9.63 24.77
C PRO A 177 20.24 -8.79 25.55
N ASP A 178 20.67 -7.64 26.09
CA ASP A 178 19.82 -6.68 26.80
C ASP A 178 18.90 -5.87 25.87
N GLY A 179 19.02 -6.07 24.56
CA GLY A 179 18.30 -5.33 23.52
C GLY A 179 18.99 -4.04 23.07
N THR A 180 20.16 -3.72 23.62
CA THR A 180 20.98 -2.58 23.19
C THR A 180 21.45 -2.79 21.75
N VAL A 181 21.47 -1.71 20.98
CA VAL A 181 21.98 -1.67 19.61
C VAL A 181 23.10 -0.63 19.51
N LYS A 182 24.20 -0.97 18.84
CA LYS A 182 25.35 -0.09 18.58
C LYS A 182 25.83 -0.22 17.14
N ASN A 183 26.76 0.66 16.74
CA ASN A 183 27.40 0.67 15.41
C ASN A 183 26.36 0.60 14.28
N GLU A 184 25.33 1.44 14.41
CA GLU A 184 24.18 1.42 13.51
C GLU A 184 24.49 2.17 12.21
N THR A 185 24.46 1.45 11.10
CA THR A 185 24.51 1.99 9.74
C THR A 185 23.23 1.59 9.02
N TYR A 186 22.56 2.57 8.41
CA TYR A 186 21.40 2.35 7.57
C TYR A 186 21.59 3.10 6.25
N THR A 187 21.60 2.36 5.17
CA THR A 187 21.85 2.80 3.79
C THR A 187 20.65 2.40 2.93
N ALA A 188 19.45 2.76 3.37
CA ALA A 188 18.26 2.61 2.53
C ALA A 188 18.47 3.43 1.25
N LYS A 189 18.42 2.77 0.10
CA LYS A 189 18.68 3.40 -1.20
C LYS A 189 17.62 4.44 -1.53
N LYS A 190 18.05 5.64 -1.94
CA LYS A 190 17.16 6.70 -2.45
C LYS A 190 16.50 6.29 -3.76
N GLU A 191 17.24 5.58 -4.61
CA GLU A 191 16.78 5.00 -5.86
C GLU A 191 17.19 3.52 -5.89
N ILE A 192 16.23 2.65 -6.20
CA ILE A 192 16.48 1.21 -6.26
C ILE A 192 17.02 0.87 -7.66
N PRO A 193 18.25 0.34 -7.77
CA PRO A 193 18.77 -0.09 -9.06
C PRO A 193 17.90 -1.20 -9.63
N SER A 194 17.61 -1.12 -10.92
CA SER A 194 16.95 -2.20 -11.66
C SER A 194 17.82 -3.46 -11.69
N ASP A 195 17.22 -4.61 -11.98
CA ASP A 195 17.99 -5.87 -12.05
C ASP A 195 19.13 -5.81 -13.08
N LYS A 196 18.93 -5.10 -14.20
CA LYS A 196 19.97 -4.86 -15.20
C LYS A 196 21.12 -4.03 -14.63
N GLU A 197 20.81 -2.95 -13.90
CA GLU A 197 21.83 -2.09 -13.26
C GLU A 197 22.60 -2.86 -12.19
N LYS A 198 21.92 -3.71 -11.40
CA LYS A 198 22.59 -4.61 -10.44
C LYS A 198 23.55 -5.55 -11.14
N ASP A 199 23.13 -6.18 -12.25
CA ASP A 199 23.97 -7.11 -13.00
C ASP A 199 25.20 -6.42 -13.62
N ILE A 200 25.05 -5.19 -14.12
CA ILE A 200 26.17 -4.36 -14.59
C ILE A 200 27.16 -4.09 -13.45
N TYR A 201 26.67 -3.68 -12.28
CA TYR A 201 27.51 -3.44 -11.10
C TYR A 201 28.24 -4.73 -10.67
N ILE A 202 27.54 -5.86 -10.63
CA ILE A 202 28.13 -7.15 -10.22
C ILE A 202 29.27 -7.55 -11.16
N ASP A 203 29.07 -7.38 -12.46
CA ASP A 203 30.06 -7.70 -13.48
C ASP A 203 31.28 -6.77 -13.40
N TYR A 204 31.05 -5.48 -13.16
CA TYR A 204 32.11 -4.50 -12.88
C TYR A 204 32.92 -4.93 -11.65
N SER A 205 32.27 -5.14 -10.50
CA SER A 205 32.94 -5.43 -9.23
C SER A 205 33.71 -6.76 -9.28
N LYS A 206 33.18 -7.79 -9.94
CA LYS A 206 33.91 -9.05 -10.17
C LYS A 206 35.15 -8.84 -11.03
N THR A 207 35.00 -8.12 -12.15
CA THR A 207 36.12 -7.84 -13.06
C THR A 207 37.21 -7.05 -12.37
N LEU A 208 36.84 -6.05 -11.55
CA LEU A 208 37.77 -5.24 -10.77
C LEU A 208 38.51 -6.11 -9.76
N HIS A 209 37.78 -6.88 -8.95
CA HIS A 209 38.36 -7.76 -7.94
C HIS A 209 39.35 -8.76 -8.55
N GLU A 210 38.97 -9.43 -9.63
CA GLU A 210 39.83 -10.40 -10.32
C GLU A 210 41.08 -9.76 -10.93
N THR A 211 40.93 -8.55 -11.49
CA THR A 211 42.05 -7.81 -12.11
C THR A 211 43.05 -7.34 -11.06
N LEU A 212 42.57 -6.75 -9.96
CA LEU A 212 43.43 -6.29 -8.86
C LEU A 212 44.11 -7.48 -8.17
N LYS A 213 43.37 -8.56 -7.91
CA LYS A 213 43.92 -9.80 -7.35
C LYS A 213 45.03 -10.38 -8.24
N SER A 214 44.86 -10.36 -9.56
CA SER A 214 45.85 -10.86 -10.50
C SER A 214 47.08 -9.96 -10.61
N LYS A 215 46.91 -8.64 -10.42
CA LYS A 215 48.02 -7.68 -10.41
C LYS A 215 48.86 -7.76 -9.14
N GLY A 216 48.25 -8.07 -8.00
CA GLY A 216 48.94 -8.16 -6.71
C GLY A 216 49.20 -6.78 -6.12
N ASN A 217 50.44 -6.29 -6.21
CA ASN A 217 50.79 -4.97 -5.70
C ASN A 217 50.53 -3.88 -6.75
N TYR A 218 49.88 -2.81 -6.34
CA TYR A 218 49.58 -1.66 -7.19
C TYR A 218 49.56 -0.37 -6.37
N THR A 219 49.89 0.73 -7.03
CA THR A 219 49.71 2.08 -6.50
C THR A 219 48.26 2.54 -6.70
N LYS A 220 47.82 3.56 -5.96
CA LYS A 220 46.48 4.16 -6.16
C LYS A 220 46.24 4.63 -7.60
N GLN A 221 47.26 5.24 -8.22
CA GLN A 221 47.16 5.69 -9.61
C GLN A 221 47.00 4.52 -10.58
N GLU A 222 47.60 3.36 -10.29
CA GLU A 222 47.39 2.16 -11.11
C GLU A 222 46.00 1.55 -10.93
N GLU A 223 45.44 1.62 -9.72
CA GLU A 223 44.07 1.20 -9.44
C GLU A 223 43.07 2.06 -10.20
N GLU A 224 43.18 3.39 -10.13
CA GLU A 224 42.34 4.34 -10.89
C GLU A 224 42.40 4.07 -12.40
N ASN A 225 43.59 3.82 -12.94
CA ASN A 225 43.77 3.46 -14.35
C ASN A 225 43.13 2.10 -14.71
N ILE A 226 43.07 1.16 -13.76
CA ILE A 226 42.41 -0.14 -13.95
C ILE A 226 40.89 0.05 -13.93
N GLU A 227 40.37 0.81 -12.97
CA GLU A 227 38.96 1.17 -12.87
C GLU A 227 38.46 1.84 -14.15
N GLU A 228 39.19 2.83 -14.69
CA GLU A 228 38.81 3.51 -15.93
C GLU A 228 38.75 2.54 -17.13
N LYS A 229 39.71 1.61 -17.22
CA LYS A 229 39.73 0.59 -18.28
C LYS A 229 38.57 -0.40 -18.15
N ILE A 230 38.26 -0.82 -16.93
CA ILE A 230 37.14 -1.71 -16.66
C ILE A 230 35.82 -1.00 -16.93
N ASN A 231 35.68 0.26 -16.53
CA ASN A 231 34.51 1.08 -16.82
C ASN A 231 34.23 1.10 -18.34
N LYS A 232 35.22 1.46 -19.17
CA LYS A 232 35.08 1.44 -20.64
C LYS A 232 34.73 0.05 -21.19
N LYS A 233 35.29 -1.02 -20.63
CA LYS A 233 35.01 -2.40 -21.04
C LYS A 233 33.57 -2.81 -20.73
N ILE A 234 33.09 -2.50 -19.52
CA ILE A 234 31.72 -2.77 -19.08
C ILE A 234 30.74 -1.95 -19.91
N ALA A 235 31.00 -0.65 -20.09
CA ALA A 235 30.19 0.23 -20.93
C ALA A 235 29.99 -0.36 -22.35
N LYS A 236 31.09 -0.77 -23.00
CA LYS A 236 31.05 -1.43 -24.31
C LYS A 236 30.26 -2.74 -24.30
N LYS A 237 30.40 -3.57 -23.25
CA LYS A 237 29.70 -4.86 -23.13
C LYS A 237 28.17 -4.69 -23.06
N TYR A 238 27.70 -3.68 -22.34
CA TYR A 238 26.26 -3.45 -22.12
C TYR A 238 25.63 -2.43 -23.09
N GLY A 239 26.43 -1.85 -23.99
CA GLY A 239 25.95 -0.86 -24.97
C GLY A 239 25.49 0.44 -24.31
N ILE A 240 26.20 0.87 -23.26
CA ILE A 240 25.94 2.10 -22.50
C ILE A 240 27.19 2.98 -22.48
N SER A 241 27.07 4.22 -22.03
CA SER A 241 28.24 5.10 -21.86
C SER A 241 29.00 4.78 -20.55
N PRO A 242 30.31 5.10 -20.46
CA PRO A 242 31.06 4.99 -19.20
C PRO A 242 30.45 5.82 -18.06
N GLU A 243 29.87 6.98 -18.37
CA GLU A 243 29.19 7.82 -17.38
C GLU A 243 27.89 7.18 -16.86
N GLU A 244 27.22 6.36 -17.68
CA GLU A 244 26.06 5.58 -17.22
C GLU A 244 26.47 4.45 -16.26
N VAL A 245 27.64 3.84 -16.46
CA VAL A 245 28.20 2.84 -15.51
C VAL A 245 28.51 3.50 -14.17
N GLU A 246 29.10 4.70 -14.17
CA GLU A 246 29.39 5.47 -12.94
C GLU A 246 28.10 5.81 -12.18
N LYS A 247 27.06 6.27 -12.89
CA LYS A 247 25.74 6.51 -12.27
C LYS A 247 25.14 5.25 -11.65
N ILE A 248 25.32 4.09 -12.28
CA ILE A 248 24.88 2.80 -11.70
C ILE A 248 25.65 2.51 -10.42
N PHE A 249 26.96 2.76 -10.42
CA PHE A 249 27.80 2.59 -9.24
C PHE A 249 27.32 3.49 -8.10
N ASP A 250 27.04 4.77 -8.36
CA ASP A 250 26.53 5.71 -7.34
C ASP A 250 25.14 5.32 -6.80
N LYS A 251 24.29 4.68 -7.61
CA LYS A 251 23.00 4.14 -7.15
C LYS A 251 23.17 2.91 -6.26
N VAL A 252 24.17 2.08 -6.55
CA VAL A 252 24.41 0.84 -5.81
C VAL A 252 25.19 1.12 -4.53
N VAL A 253 26.32 1.80 -4.65
CA VAL A 253 27.21 2.19 -3.57
C VAL A 253 26.71 3.50 -3.00
N ILE A 254 25.93 3.41 -1.93
CA ILE A 254 25.70 4.60 -1.12
C ILE A 254 26.98 4.81 -0.35
N TYR A 255 27.90 5.62 -0.89
CA TYR A 255 28.89 6.27 -0.05
C TYR A 255 28.13 6.94 1.08
N GLN A 256 28.33 6.43 2.30
CA GLN A 256 28.06 7.22 3.49
C GLN A 256 28.85 8.51 3.28
N GLY A 257 28.13 9.62 3.11
CA GLY A 257 28.77 10.92 3.25
C GLY A 257 29.41 10.93 4.63
N MET A 258 30.73 10.81 4.66
CA MET A 258 31.55 11.31 5.75
C MET A 258 31.66 12.83 5.58
#